data_AF-A0A336KEH2-F1
#
_entry.id   AF-A0A336KEH2-F1
#
_cell.length_a   1.000
_cell.length_b   1.000
_cell.length_c   1.000
_cell.angle_alpha   90.00
_cell.angle_beta   90.00
_cell.angle_gamma   90.00
#
_symmetry.space_group_name_H-M   'P 1'
#
loop_
_entity.id
_entity.type
_entity.pdbx_description
1 polymer ?
#
loop_
_entity_poly.entity_id
_entity_poly.type
_entity_poly.pdbx_seq_one_letter_code
_entity_poly.pdbx_strand_id
1 'polypeptide(L)'
;MKIISGLLNLRIHKKAELILVSKDNNDRQMCHGGLTLIVELKYKDSSSRTIPVQVSDKRDGTYIISFIPDAAGIIILTITINGKPIKDSPFTLRARALKPHTGIYHCCCFCSSGGSKIATCACASTMPGGYKGCGHGHPGHPGRRHWSCCSSVLENSECTVANSGVIHQSTETINQ
;
A
#
# COMPACT_ATOMS: atom_id res chain seq x y z
N MET A 1 4.65 20.71 -19.00
CA MET A 1 4.91 19.94 -17.76
C MET A 1 4.37 18.52 -17.93
N LYS A 2 5.03 17.51 -17.35
CA LYS A 2 4.63 16.09 -17.42
C LYS A 2 4.84 15.41 -16.06
N ILE A 3 3.96 14.49 -15.69
CA ILE A 3 4.17 13.57 -14.56
C ILE A 3 5.12 12.45 -15.03
N ILE A 4 6.22 12.23 -14.30
CA ILE A 4 7.24 11.23 -14.68
C ILE A 4 7.27 10.02 -13.74
N SER A 5 6.69 10.11 -12.54
CA SER A 5 6.61 8.99 -11.59
C SER A 5 5.52 9.19 -10.53
N GLY A 6 5.18 8.11 -9.81
CA GLY A 6 4.34 8.12 -8.61
C GLY A 6 2.85 7.78 -8.81
N LEU A 7 2.39 7.48 -10.03
CA LEU A 7 0.97 7.22 -10.32
C LEU A 7 0.46 5.83 -9.89
N LEU A 8 1.33 4.96 -9.38
CA LEU A 8 1.02 3.54 -9.16
C LEU A 8 0.85 3.21 -7.67
N ASN A 9 -0.05 2.25 -7.39
CA ASN A 9 -0.18 1.58 -6.09
C ASN A 9 -0.55 2.45 -4.88
N LEU A 10 -1.35 3.51 -5.06
CA LEU A 10 -1.85 4.31 -3.94
C LEU A 10 -2.57 3.45 -2.88
N ARG A 11 -2.24 3.69 -1.61
CA ARG A 11 -2.85 3.05 -0.45
C ARG A 11 -3.40 4.10 0.51
N ILE A 12 -4.57 3.81 1.06
CA ILE A 12 -5.14 4.65 2.12
C ILE A 12 -4.16 4.78 3.29
N HIS A 13 -4.11 5.96 3.90
CA HIS A 13 -3.27 6.29 5.05
C HIS A 13 -1.75 6.12 4.81
N LYS A 14 -1.31 5.98 3.56
CA LYS A 14 0.11 5.99 3.18
C LYS A 14 0.40 7.25 2.38
N LYS A 15 1.51 7.91 2.69
CA LYS A 15 2.00 9.06 1.93
C LYS A 15 2.31 8.62 0.50
N ALA A 16 1.76 9.35 -0.46
CA ALA A 16 2.06 9.22 -1.87
C ALA A 16 2.80 10.47 -2.36
N GLU A 17 3.72 10.27 -3.30
CA GLU A 17 4.49 11.34 -3.93
C GLU A 17 4.43 11.17 -5.45
N LEU A 18 4.13 12.26 -6.15
CA LEU A 18 4.16 12.38 -7.60
C LEU A 18 5.26 13.36 -7.99
N ILE A 19 6.06 13.00 -8.99
CA ILE A 19 7.11 13.85 -9.50
C ILE A 19 6.69 14.43 -10.84
N LEU A 20 6.73 15.76 -10.94
CA LEU A 20 6.50 16.50 -12.16
C LEU A 20 7.77 17.16 -12.63
N VAL A 21 7.92 17.21 -13.94
CA VAL A 21 9.01 17.93 -14.61
C VAL A 21 8.42 19.01 -15.51
N SER A 22 8.85 20.25 -15.29
CA SER A 22 8.58 21.36 -16.21
C SER A 22 9.42 21.18 -17.48
N LYS A 23 8.79 21.49 -18.61
CA LYS A 23 9.40 21.35 -19.93
C LYS A 23 9.13 22.60 -20.75
N ASP A 24 10.07 22.96 -21.60
CA ASP A 24 9.94 24.02 -22.59
C ASP A 24 9.14 23.58 -23.83
N ASN A 25 9.03 24.47 -24.82
CA ASN A 25 8.34 24.20 -26.08
C ASN A 25 9.01 23.13 -26.95
N ASN A 26 10.26 22.79 -26.65
CA ASN A 26 11.05 21.77 -27.34
C ASN A 26 11.08 20.45 -26.55
N ASP A 27 10.17 20.29 -25.58
CA ASP A 27 10.03 19.12 -24.73
C ASP A 27 11.26 18.83 -23.83
N ARG A 28 12.17 19.81 -23.69
CA ARG A 28 13.37 19.74 -22.84
C ARG A 28 13.02 20.14 -21.42
N GLN A 29 13.60 19.43 -20.46
CA GLN A 29 13.45 19.78 -19.05
C GLN A 29 14.02 21.17 -18.79
N MET A 30 13.26 22.00 -18.08
CA MET A 30 13.76 23.28 -17.61
C MET A 30 14.75 23.04 -16.46
N CYS A 31 15.80 23.86 -16.36
CA CYS A 31 16.81 23.74 -15.31
C CYS A 31 16.50 24.55 -14.05
N HIS A 32 15.36 25.23 -14.01
CA HIS A 32 14.94 26.06 -12.88
C HIS A 32 13.47 25.85 -12.55
N GLY A 33 13.14 26.07 -11.27
CA GLY A 33 11.76 26.11 -10.78
C GLY A 33 11.08 27.45 -10.98
N GLY A 34 10.15 27.78 -10.08
CA GLY A 34 9.46 29.07 -10.01
C GLY A 34 8.08 29.11 -10.66
N LEU A 35 7.56 27.97 -11.15
CA LEU A 35 6.19 27.92 -11.66
C LEU A 35 5.20 27.76 -10.50
N THR A 36 4.18 28.62 -10.50
CA THR A 36 3.05 28.49 -9.56
C THR A 36 2.11 27.39 -10.03
N LEU A 37 2.12 26.27 -9.32
CA LEU A 37 1.22 25.13 -9.52
C LEU A 37 0.01 25.25 -8.60
N ILE A 38 -1.19 25.12 -9.18
CA ILE A 38 -2.40 24.88 -8.41
C ILE A 38 -2.77 23.41 -8.62
N VAL A 39 -2.81 22.67 -7.52
CA VAL A 39 -3.09 21.23 -7.50
C VAL A 39 -4.35 20.99 -6.69
N GLU A 40 -5.29 20.27 -7.29
CA GLU A 40 -6.53 19.87 -6.62
C GLU A 40 -6.73 18.35 -6.72
N LEU A 41 -7.05 17.73 -5.60
CA LEU A 41 -7.38 16.32 -5.49
C LEU A 41 -8.78 16.15 -4.91
N LYS A 42 -9.65 15.43 -5.61
CA LYS A 42 -11.04 15.14 -5.20
C LYS A 42 -11.39 13.68 -5.40
N TYR A 43 -12.24 13.13 -4.55
CA TYR A 43 -12.84 11.82 -4.81
C TYR A 43 -13.90 11.92 -5.90
N LYS A 44 -13.87 11.01 -6.88
CA LYS A 44 -14.82 11.02 -8.02
C LYS A 44 -16.28 10.96 -7.56
N ASP A 45 -16.54 10.13 -6.56
CA ASP A 45 -17.89 9.88 -6.05
C ASP A 45 -18.29 10.83 -4.90
N SER A 46 -17.42 11.79 -4.54
CA SER A 46 -17.68 12.75 -3.46
C SER A 46 -16.97 14.07 -3.75
N SER A 47 -17.67 14.98 -4.42
CA SER A 47 -17.15 16.30 -4.82
C SER A 47 -16.83 17.21 -3.64
N SER A 48 -17.46 17.01 -2.48
CA SER A 48 -17.19 17.75 -1.25
C SER A 48 -15.94 17.27 -0.49
N ARG A 49 -15.47 16.05 -0.76
CA ARG A 49 -14.29 15.48 -0.10
C ARG A 49 -13.04 15.78 -0.91
N THR A 50 -12.31 16.81 -0.46
CA THR A 50 -11.00 17.17 -1.00
C THR A 50 -9.89 16.44 -0.22
N ILE A 51 -8.79 16.18 -0.90
CA ILE A 51 -7.59 15.58 -0.29
C ILE A 51 -6.55 16.68 -0.12
N PRO A 52 -6.09 16.96 1.12
CA PRO A 52 -5.01 17.91 1.34
C PRO A 52 -3.75 17.53 0.55
N VAL A 53 -3.16 18.53 -0.10
CA VAL A 53 -2.01 18.34 -0.98
C VAL A 53 -0.91 19.32 -0.61
N GLN A 54 0.33 18.85 -0.64
CA GLN A 54 1.53 19.67 -0.52
C GLN A 54 2.29 19.66 -1.84
N VAL A 55 2.77 20.81 -2.27
CA VAL A 55 3.59 20.96 -3.47
C VAL A 55 4.94 21.53 -3.07
N SER A 56 6.02 20.86 -3.43
CA SER A 56 7.40 21.28 -3.20
C SER A 56 8.10 21.50 -4.54
N ASP A 57 8.44 22.76 -4.83
CA ASP A 57 9.33 23.12 -5.92
C ASP A 57 10.78 22.84 -5.52
N LYS A 58 11.49 22.00 -6.28
CA LYS A 58 12.91 21.68 -6.05
C LYS A 58 13.86 22.69 -6.68
N ARG A 59 13.33 23.70 -7.37
CA ARG A 59 14.07 24.79 -8.02
C ARG A 59 15.00 24.36 -9.14
N ASP A 60 14.89 23.12 -9.60
CA ASP A 60 15.66 22.51 -10.69
C ASP A 60 14.78 22.10 -11.89
N GLY A 61 13.55 22.60 -11.93
CA GLY A 61 12.51 22.20 -12.88
C GLY A 61 11.66 20.99 -12.45
N THR A 62 11.94 20.43 -11.27
CA THR A 62 11.19 19.32 -10.69
C THR A 62 10.28 19.79 -9.56
N TYR A 63 9.08 19.23 -9.51
CA TYR A 63 8.07 19.54 -8.48
C TYR A 63 7.56 18.24 -7.88
N ILE A 64 7.48 18.18 -6.55
CA ILE A 64 6.95 17.02 -5.82
C ILE A 64 5.58 17.39 -5.27
N ILE A 65 4.57 16.64 -5.70
CA ILE A 65 3.22 16.69 -5.11
C ILE A 65 3.12 15.54 -4.11
N SER A 66 2.76 15.83 -2.87
CA SER A 66 2.56 14.80 -1.84
C SER A 66 1.21 14.91 -1.15
N PHE A 67 0.57 13.77 -0.92
CA PHE A 67 -0.75 13.67 -0.29
C PHE A 67 -0.92 12.31 0.41
N ILE A 68 -1.94 12.18 1.26
CA ILE A 68 -2.32 10.94 1.92
C ILE A 68 -3.81 10.70 1.63
N PRO A 69 -4.19 9.72 0.79
CA PRO A 69 -5.60 9.39 0.59
C PRO A 69 -6.17 8.78 1.89
N ASP A 70 -7.35 9.22 2.31
CA ASP A 70 -7.99 8.79 3.55
C ASP A 70 -9.13 7.78 3.32
N ALA A 71 -9.59 7.66 2.08
CA ALA A 71 -10.55 6.66 1.63
C ALA A 71 -10.10 5.95 0.36
N ALA A 72 -10.57 4.71 0.19
CA ALA A 72 -10.40 3.95 -1.04
C ALA A 72 -11.36 4.48 -2.11
N GLY A 73 -10.94 4.47 -3.37
CA GLY A 73 -11.78 4.95 -4.47
C GLY A 73 -10.99 5.57 -5.61
N ILE A 74 -11.73 6.17 -6.54
CA ILE A 74 -11.17 6.92 -7.65
C ILE A 74 -10.93 8.36 -7.20
N ILE A 75 -9.73 8.87 -7.44
CA ILE A 75 -9.31 10.23 -7.14
C ILE A 75 -9.02 10.94 -8.46
N ILE A 76 -9.58 12.14 -8.61
CA ILE A 76 -9.35 13.03 -9.75
C ILE A 76 -8.29 14.05 -9.34
N LEU A 77 -7.16 14.06 -10.05
CA LEU A 77 -6.05 14.98 -9.88
C LEU A 77 -6.08 16.03 -10.99
N THR A 78 -6.31 17.27 -10.61
CA THR A 78 -6.25 18.42 -11.53
C THR A 78 -5.01 19.24 -11.22
N ILE A 79 -4.22 19.52 -12.26
CA ILE A 79 -3.01 20.35 -12.13
C ILE A 79 -3.10 21.49 -13.14
N THR A 80 -3.03 22.72 -12.63
CA THR A 80 -3.00 23.92 -13.46
C THR A 80 -1.74 24.74 -13.20
N ILE A 81 -1.27 25.39 -14.27
CA ILE A 81 -0.14 26.33 -14.27
C ILE A 81 -0.66 27.61 -14.92
N ASN A 82 -0.46 28.76 -14.27
CA ASN A 82 -0.91 30.06 -14.78
C ASN A 82 -2.39 30.05 -15.22
N GLY A 83 -3.24 29.38 -14.44
CA GLY A 83 -4.68 29.25 -14.72
C GLY A 83 -5.07 28.27 -15.82
N LYS A 84 -4.12 27.60 -16.49
CA LYS A 84 -4.39 26.62 -17.55
C LYS A 84 -4.05 25.19 -17.09
N PRO A 85 -4.90 24.19 -17.40
CA PRO A 85 -4.57 22.80 -17.11
C PRO A 85 -3.33 22.36 -17.89
N ILE A 86 -2.50 21.54 -17.24
CA ILE A 86 -1.36 20.91 -17.94
C ILE A 86 -1.89 19.84 -18.90
N LYS A 87 -1.01 19.40 -19.81
CA LYS A 87 -1.30 18.27 -20.71
C LYS A 87 -1.75 17.05 -19.91
N ASP A 88 -2.78 16.37 -20.40
CA ASP A 88 -3.39 15.15 -19.83
C ASP A 88 -4.11 15.35 -18.48
N SER A 89 -4.16 16.58 -17.94
CA SER A 89 -5.00 16.91 -16.79
C SER A 89 -6.48 17.01 -17.21
N PRO A 90 -7.44 16.45 -16.45
CA PRO A 90 -7.25 15.79 -15.15
C PRO A 90 -6.81 14.31 -15.25
N PHE A 91 -6.03 13.87 -14.26
CA PHE A 91 -5.57 12.49 -14.14
C PHE A 91 -6.50 11.68 -13.22
N THR A 92 -6.70 10.41 -13.55
CA THR A 92 -7.48 9.48 -12.73
C THR A 92 -6.54 8.57 -11.95
N LEU A 93 -6.59 8.64 -10.62
CA LEU A 93 -5.83 7.80 -9.70
C LEU A 93 -6.75 6.83 -8.97
N ARG A 94 -6.23 5.68 -8.55
CA ARG A 94 -7.01 4.70 -7.77
C ARG A 94 -6.33 4.39 -6.44
N ALA A 95 -6.93 4.87 -5.34
CA ALA A 95 -6.52 4.51 -3.99
C ALA A 95 -7.18 3.19 -3.57
N ARG A 96 -6.38 2.27 -3.02
CA ARG A 96 -6.86 0.99 -2.51
C ARG A 96 -6.73 0.94 -0.99
N ALA A 97 -7.64 0.20 -0.35
CA ALA A 97 -7.48 -0.13 1.05
C ALA A 97 -6.18 -0.90 1.28
N LEU A 98 -5.58 -0.74 2.46
CA LEU A 98 -4.51 -1.61 2.92
C LEU A 98 -5.06 -3.04 3.05
N LYS A 99 -4.31 -4.02 2.58
CA LYS A 99 -4.67 -5.43 2.74
C LYS A 99 -4.39 -5.89 4.18
N PRO A 100 -5.41 -6.11 5.03
CA PRO A 100 -5.16 -6.51 6.41
C PRO A 100 -4.67 -7.97 6.47
N HIS A 101 -3.85 -8.27 7.47
CA HIS A 101 -3.55 -9.66 7.82
C HIS A 101 -4.73 -10.25 8.58
N THR A 102 -5.15 -11.45 8.21
CA THR A 102 -6.17 -12.24 8.91
C THR A 102 -5.55 -13.24 9.90
N GLY A 103 -4.25 -13.49 9.77
CA GLY A 103 -3.49 -14.40 10.61
C GLY A 103 -2.95 -13.73 11.87
N ILE A 104 -2.15 -14.47 12.64
CA ILE A 104 -1.47 -13.99 13.84
C ILE A 104 -0.01 -13.72 13.50
N TYR A 105 0.59 -12.65 14.03
CA TYR A 105 2.02 -12.41 13.90
C TYR A 105 2.78 -13.11 15.03
N HIS A 106 3.39 -14.27 14.75
CA HIS A 106 3.92 -15.17 15.76
C HIS A 106 5.29 -15.75 15.40
N CYS A 107 5.98 -16.40 16.35
CA CYS A 107 7.28 -17.04 16.12
C CYS A 107 7.16 -18.39 15.40
N CYS A 108 6.29 -19.29 15.88
CA CYS A 108 5.91 -20.53 15.21
C CYS A 108 4.49 -20.96 15.61
N CYS A 109 3.84 -21.73 14.74
CA CYS A 109 2.44 -22.11 14.89
C CYS A 109 2.27 -23.12 16.04
N PHE A 110 3.27 -24.00 16.23
CA PHE A 110 3.31 -24.96 17.33
C PHE A 110 3.22 -24.28 18.71
N CYS A 111 4.12 -23.35 19.03
CA CYS A 111 4.10 -22.68 20.34
C CYS A 111 2.84 -21.84 20.55
N SER A 112 2.41 -21.08 19.54
CA SER A 112 1.23 -20.20 19.66
C SER A 112 -0.10 -20.95 19.74
N SER A 113 -0.15 -22.20 19.28
CA SER A 113 -1.34 -23.05 19.36
C SER A 113 -1.29 -24.06 20.52
N GLY A 114 -0.30 -23.98 21.41
CA GLY A 114 -0.14 -24.94 22.51
C GLY A 114 0.22 -26.35 22.04
N GLY A 115 0.90 -26.49 20.90
CA GLY A 115 1.32 -27.77 20.34
C GLY A 115 0.28 -28.45 19.45
N SER A 116 -0.73 -27.72 18.97
CA SER A 116 -1.79 -28.28 18.13
C SER A 116 -1.26 -28.80 16.80
N LYS A 117 -1.60 -30.05 16.46
CA LYS A 117 -1.23 -30.69 15.18
C LYS A 117 -2.00 -30.12 13.99
N ILE A 118 -3.15 -29.48 14.22
CA ILE A 118 -4.04 -29.00 13.16
C ILE A 118 -3.89 -27.50 12.88
N ALA A 119 -3.20 -26.76 13.74
CA ALA A 119 -2.96 -25.35 13.52
C ALA A 119 -2.10 -25.17 12.26
N THR A 120 -2.47 -24.24 11.38
CA THR A 120 -1.80 -24.03 10.09
C THR A 120 -1.08 -22.70 10.05
N CYS A 121 -0.04 -22.66 9.22
CA CYS A 121 0.67 -21.43 8.90
C CYS A 121 1.02 -21.46 7.42
N ALA A 122 0.91 -20.33 6.74
CA ALA A 122 1.21 -20.21 5.32
C ALA A 122 2.70 -20.35 4.99
N CYS A 123 3.58 -20.37 6.01
CA CYS A 123 5.01 -20.53 5.76
C CYS A 123 5.28 -21.96 5.32
N ALA A 124 6.27 -22.15 4.46
CA ALA A 124 6.58 -23.44 3.85
C ALA A 124 7.26 -24.44 4.81
N SER A 125 7.08 -24.24 6.12
CA SER A 125 7.71 -25.07 7.14
C SER A 125 7.12 -26.48 7.13
N THR A 126 7.98 -27.50 7.05
CA THR A 126 7.57 -28.90 7.09
C THR A 126 7.98 -29.55 8.41
N MET A 127 6.99 -29.88 9.25
CA MET A 127 7.21 -30.59 10.52
C MET A 127 6.87 -32.08 10.39
N PRO A 128 7.73 -33.00 10.88
CA PRO A 128 7.43 -34.42 10.93
C PRO A 128 6.34 -34.71 11.97
N GLY A 129 5.67 -35.87 11.89
CA GLY A 129 4.69 -36.29 12.90
C GLY A 129 3.25 -35.80 12.67
N GLY A 130 2.92 -35.39 11.43
CA GLY A 130 1.55 -35.06 11.01
C GLY A 130 1.07 -33.66 11.42
N TYR A 131 1.98 -32.75 11.76
CA TYR A 131 1.64 -31.37 12.09
C TYR A 131 1.40 -30.56 10.80
N LYS A 132 0.32 -29.78 10.77
CA LYS A 132 -0.02 -28.90 9.65
C LYS A 132 0.55 -27.48 9.76
N GLY A 133 1.16 -27.16 10.89
CA GLY A 133 1.70 -25.84 11.20
C GLY A 133 3.22 -25.80 11.12
N CYS A 134 3.79 -24.63 11.40
CA CYS A 134 5.23 -24.45 11.48
C CYS A 134 5.79 -24.59 12.90
N GLY A 135 7.05 -25.01 12.97
CA GLY A 135 7.84 -25.11 14.19
C GLY A 135 9.25 -24.56 13.97
N HIS A 136 9.94 -24.26 15.06
CA HIS A 136 11.34 -23.84 15.00
C HIS A 136 12.24 -24.96 14.50
N GLY A 137 13.33 -24.61 13.80
CA GLY A 137 14.35 -25.57 13.38
C GLY A 137 13.93 -26.51 12.24
N HIS A 138 12.75 -26.32 11.65
CA HIS A 138 12.27 -27.12 10.53
C HIS A 138 12.49 -26.42 9.18
N PRO A 139 12.80 -27.18 8.10
CA PRO A 139 12.96 -26.62 6.76
C PRO A 139 11.74 -25.81 6.35
N GLY A 140 11.97 -24.60 5.82
CA GLY A 140 10.92 -23.67 5.38
C GLY A 140 10.38 -22.72 6.45
N HIS A 141 10.79 -22.86 7.71
CA HIS A 141 10.53 -21.84 8.75
C HIS A 141 11.46 -20.62 8.54
N PRO A 142 10.97 -19.37 8.65
CA PRO A 142 11.75 -18.16 8.36
C PRO A 142 12.78 -17.77 9.44
N GLY A 143 12.90 -18.54 10.52
CA GLY A 143 13.81 -18.27 11.64
C GLY A 143 13.44 -17.06 12.50
N ARG A 144 12.28 -16.42 12.24
CA ARG A 144 11.80 -15.22 12.94
C ARG A 144 10.28 -15.15 12.96
N ARG A 145 9.74 -14.13 13.65
CA ARG A 145 8.30 -13.89 13.66
C ARG A 145 7.77 -13.61 12.25
N HIS A 146 6.59 -14.11 11.95
CA HIS A 146 5.92 -13.94 10.67
C HIS A 146 4.40 -14.05 10.83
N TRP A 147 3.67 -13.54 9.85
CA TRP A 147 2.22 -13.65 9.78
C TRP A 147 1.78 -15.06 9.37
N SER A 148 0.86 -15.67 10.11
CA SER A 148 0.37 -17.02 9.81
C SER A 148 -0.43 -17.10 8.50
N CYS A 149 -1.04 -16.00 8.05
CA CYS A 149 -1.87 -15.99 6.84
C CYS A 149 -1.04 -15.95 5.55
N CYS A 150 0.11 -15.27 5.56
CA CYS A 150 0.85 -14.96 4.32
C CYS A 150 2.35 -15.14 4.41
N SER A 151 2.87 -15.55 5.57
CA SER A 151 4.30 -15.76 5.83
C SER A 151 5.16 -14.51 5.79
N SER A 152 4.56 -13.32 5.70
CA SER A 152 5.31 -12.07 5.75
C SER A 152 6.03 -11.95 7.09
N VAL A 153 7.35 -11.74 7.04
CA VAL A 153 8.20 -11.48 8.20
C VAL A 153 8.18 -10.02 8.63
N LEU A 154 7.42 -9.17 7.93
CA LEU A 154 7.28 -7.75 8.22
C LEU A 154 5.95 -7.51 8.93
N GLU A 155 6.00 -7.17 10.22
CA GLU A 155 4.81 -6.95 11.06
C GLU A 155 3.85 -5.92 10.45
N ASN A 156 4.37 -4.78 9.99
CA ASN A 156 3.57 -3.67 9.47
C ASN A 156 3.37 -3.70 7.94
N SER A 157 3.45 -4.88 7.32
CA SER A 157 3.28 -5.05 5.87
C SER A 157 1.83 -5.23 5.45
N GLU A 158 1.56 -5.06 4.16
CA GLU A 158 0.31 -5.51 3.55
C GLU A 158 0.28 -7.04 3.44
N CYS A 159 -0.87 -7.64 3.71
CA CYS A 159 -1.07 -9.07 3.51
C CYS A 159 -1.11 -9.40 2.02
N THR A 160 -0.27 -10.33 1.58
CA THR A 160 -0.20 -10.74 0.16
C THR A 160 -1.39 -11.59 -0.26
N VAL A 161 -2.04 -12.28 0.69
CA VAL A 161 -3.19 -13.16 0.45
C VAL A 161 -4.52 -12.60 0.99
N ALA A 162 -4.58 -11.31 1.37
CA ALA A 162 -5.85 -10.74 1.83
C ALA A 162 -6.94 -10.93 0.77
N ASN A 163 -8.13 -11.32 1.23
CA ASN A 163 -9.30 -11.69 0.44
C ASN A 163 -9.20 -13.01 -0.35
N SER A 164 -8.12 -13.77 -0.21
CA SER A 164 -8.11 -15.20 -0.52
C SER A 164 -8.82 -15.91 0.63
N GLY A 165 -10.08 -16.31 0.45
CA GLY A 165 -10.94 -16.85 1.50
C GLY A 165 -10.42 -18.15 2.14
N VAL A 166 -9.44 -18.03 3.04
CA VAL A 166 -9.05 -19.11 3.95
C VAL A 166 -9.84 -18.92 5.23
N ILE A 167 -10.87 -19.76 5.35
CA ILE A 167 -11.74 -19.92 6.51
C ILE A 167 -10.85 -20.25 7.72
N HIS A 168 -10.64 -19.30 8.62
CA HIS A 168 -10.28 -19.63 9.99
C HIS A 168 -11.58 -20.06 10.68
N GLN A 169 -11.80 -21.38 10.77
CA GLN A 169 -12.81 -21.92 11.68
C GLN A 169 -12.37 -21.52 13.09
N SER A 170 -13.03 -20.50 13.64
CA SER A 170 -13.13 -20.32 15.08
C SER A 170 -13.90 -21.51 15.63
N THR A 171 -13.21 -22.46 16.23
CA THR A 171 -13.88 -23.45 17.08
C THR A 171 -14.37 -22.73 18.32
N GLU A 172 -15.68 -22.49 18.37
CA GLU A 172 -16.41 -22.14 19.59
C GLU A 172 -16.14 -23.22 20.65
N THR A 173 -15.73 -22.76 21.83
CA THR A 173 -15.63 -23.60 23.03
C THR A 173 -17.04 -23.98 23.44
N ILE A 174 -17.43 -25.24 23.23
CA ILE A 174 -18.61 -25.83 23.89
C ILE A 174 -18.21 -26.06 25.35
N ASN A 175 -18.69 -25.20 26.24
CA ASN A 175 -18.70 -25.50 27.68
C ASN A 175 -19.77 -26.56 27.94
N GLN A 176 -19.33 -27.69 28.51
CA GLN A 176 -20.18 -28.59 29.30
C GLN A 176 -20.48 -27.97 30.66
#